data_AF-A0A2E0KKH1-F1
#
_entry.id   AF-A0A2E0KKH1-F1
#
_cell.length_a   1.000
_cell.length_b   1.000
_cell.length_c   1.000
_cell.angle_alpha   90.00
_cell.angle_beta   90.00
_cell.angle_gamma   90.00
#
_symmetry.space_group_name_H-M   'P 1'
#
loop_
_entity.id
_entity.type
_entity.pdbx_description
1 polymer ?
#
loop_
_entity_poly.entity_id
_entity_poly.type
_entity_poly.pdbx_seq_one_letter_code
_entity_poly.pdbx_strand_id
1 'polypeptide(L)'
;LLVLTPFLACEIESEYSKLLKKELKSGKSFNDLVLGLKIGQTKDDFFEICADLNKKKLITSGARNLYPEYILYPKDSVENGKKIRMSFMGIFDNDRIMKGMDIRFNYYSWIAWREEYNSDNLINEIKDTLQLWYPGNNFIEIDLQLDSKNNLAYVKVDGNRQITMYKIDGRDVAVIIEDVSEKIN
;
A
#
# COMPACT_ATOMS: atom_id res chain seq x y z
N LEU A 1 44.91 -34.00 14.99
CA LEU A 1 43.43 -34.02 15.18
C LEU A 1 42.92 -32.64 14.80
N LEU A 2 42.36 -32.48 13.59
CA LEU A 2 41.84 -31.19 13.12
C LEU A 2 40.37 -31.12 13.54
N VAL A 3 40.04 -30.29 14.52
CA VAL A 3 38.65 -30.10 14.96
C VAL A 3 38.02 -29.08 14.03
N LEU A 4 37.22 -29.57 13.09
CA LEU A 4 36.38 -28.73 12.23
C LEU A 4 35.11 -28.38 13.03
N THR A 5 35.03 -27.16 13.56
CA THR A 5 33.81 -26.65 14.18
C THR A 5 32.85 -26.19 13.08
N PRO A 6 31.65 -26.79 12.94
CA PRO A 6 30.66 -26.29 12.01
C PRO A 6 30.11 -24.96 12.53
N PHE A 7 30.39 -23.87 11.82
CA PHE A 7 29.66 -22.63 11.97
C PHE A 7 28.22 -22.90 11.50
N LEU A 8 27.34 -23.25 12.44
CA LEU A 8 25.90 -23.13 12.23
C LEU A 8 25.59 -21.63 12.18
N ALA A 9 25.68 -21.04 10.97
CA ALA A 9 25.11 -19.74 10.69
C ALA A 9 23.59 -19.89 10.81
N CYS A 10 23.07 -19.69 12.01
CA CYS A 10 21.65 -19.50 12.23
C CYS A 10 21.33 -18.12 11.65
N GLU A 11 20.85 -18.06 10.41
CA GLU A 11 20.31 -16.82 9.86
C GLU A 11 19.13 -16.39 10.74
N ILE A 12 19.31 -15.27 11.45
CA ILE A 12 18.25 -14.71 12.28
C ILE A 12 17.15 -14.26 11.33
N GLU A 13 16.07 -15.03 11.31
CA GLU A 13 14.90 -14.71 10.51
C GLU A 13 14.31 -13.35 10.96
N SER A 14 14.11 -12.46 9.99
CA SER A 14 13.57 -11.12 10.22
C SER A 14 12.13 -11.17 10.76
N GLU A 15 11.71 -10.08 11.43
CA GLU A 15 10.33 -9.94 11.91
C GLU A 15 9.32 -10.05 10.75
N TYR A 16 9.64 -9.43 9.61
CA TYR A 16 8.84 -9.52 8.40
C TYR A 16 8.68 -10.97 7.92
N SER A 17 9.77 -11.74 7.81
CA SER A 17 9.70 -13.13 7.35
C SER A 17 8.86 -14.01 8.29
N LYS A 18 8.97 -13.78 9.61
CA LYS A 18 8.12 -14.46 10.61
C LYS A 18 6.65 -14.11 10.44
N LEU A 19 6.33 -12.82 10.28
CA LEU A 19 4.96 -12.34 10.08
C LEU A 19 4.36 -12.94 8.80
N LEU A 20 5.06 -12.85 7.68
CA LEU A 20 4.61 -13.35 6.38
C LEU A 20 4.32 -14.86 6.44
N LYS A 21 5.25 -15.67 6.99
CA LYS A 21 5.05 -17.12 7.13
C LYS A 21 3.87 -17.45 8.05
N LYS A 22 3.72 -16.73 9.16
CA LYS A 22 2.60 -16.92 10.10
C LYS A 22 1.27 -16.65 9.42
N GLU A 23 1.16 -15.55 8.69
CA GLU A 23 -0.08 -15.14 8.03
C GLU A 23 -0.44 -16.06 6.87
N LEU A 24 0.51 -16.48 6.02
CA LEU A 24 0.22 -17.47 4.98
C LEU A 24 -0.19 -18.83 5.55
N LYS A 25 0.44 -19.29 6.64
CA LYS A 25 0.05 -20.52 7.34
C LYS A 25 -1.36 -20.47 7.93
N SER A 26 -1.93 -19.28 8.14
CA SER A 26 -3.29 -19.15 8.63
C SER A 26 -4.34 -19.61 7.63
N GLY A 27 -4.01 -19.66 6.32
CA GLY A 27 -4.93 -19.99 5.23
C GLY A 27 -6.03 -18.96 4.99
N LYS A 28 -6.00 -17.82 5.67
CA LYS A 28 -6.99 -16.74 5.50
C LYS A 28 -6.74 -15.98 4.21
N SER A 29 -7.82 -15.64 3.52
CA SER A 29 -7.79 -14.81 2.31
C SER A 29 -8.61 -13.54 2.50
N PHE A 30 -8.01 -12.39 2.19
CA PHE A 30 -8.58 -11.05 2.33
C PHE A 30 -8.47 -10.33 0.98
N ASN A 31 -9.44 -10.59 0.11
CA ASN A 31 -9.41 -10.10 -1.27
C ASN A 31 -10.10 -8.75 -1.46
N ASP A 32 -10.90 -8.30 -0.49
CA ASP A 32 -11.59 -7.01 -0.59
C ASP A 32 -10.59 -5.84 -0.52
N LEU A 33 -10.76 -4.89 -1.43
CA LEU A 33 -10.04 -3.63 -1.51
C LEU A 33 -11.02 -2.45 -1.42
N VAL A 34 -10.48 -1.25 -1.26
CA VAL A 34 -11.27 -0.01 -1.24
C VAL A 34 -12.05 0.20 -2.54
N LEU A 35 -13.12 1.01 -2.43
CA LEU A 35 -13.99 1.40 -3.56
C LEU A 35 -14.69 0.22 -4.26
N GLY A 36 -14.82 -0.93 -3.57
CA GLY A 36 -15.49 -2.12 -4.10
C GLY A 36 -14.64 -2.98 -5.04
N LEU A 37 -13.36 -2.64 -5.19
CA LEU A 37 -12.40 -3.44 -5.93
C LEU A 37 -12.00 -4.68 -5.13
N LYS A 38 -11.51 -5.72 -5.81
CA LYS A 38 -11.06 -6.97 -5.20
C LYS A 38 -9.88 -7.58 -5.93
N ILE A 39 -9.00 -8.22 -5.18
CA ILE A 39 -8.02 -9.18 -5.73
C ILE A 39 -8.79 -10.32 -6.41
N GLY A 40 -8.33 -10.74 -7.58
CA GLY A 40 -8.96 -11.78 -8.41
C GLY A 40 -9.95 -11.26 -9.45
N GLN A 41 -10.29 -9.97 -9.46
CA GLN A 41 -11.07 -9.35 -10.53
C GLN A 41 -10.28 -9.29 -11.83
N THR A 42 -10.97 -9.32 -12.97
CA THR A 42 -10.32 -9.08 -14.26
C THR A 42 -10.00 -7.59 -14.42
N LYS A 43 -9.07 -7.28 -15.33
CA LYS A 43 -8.80 -5.90 -15.75
C LYS A 43 -10.04 -5.19 -16.29
N ASP A 44 -10.96 -5.93 -16.90
CA ASP A 44 -12.19 -5.36 -17.46
C ASP A 44 -13.16 -5.01 -16.31
N ASP A 45 -13.33 -5.89 -15.31
CA ASP A 45 -14.09 -5.59 -14.09
C ASP A 45 -13.58 -4.32 -13.40
N PHE A 46 -12.25 -4.15 -13.30
CA PHE A 46 -11.66 -2.94 -12.71
C PHE A 46 -12.12 -1.67 -13.43
N PHE A 47 -12.07 -1.64 -14.77
CA PHE A 47 -12.46 -0.47 -15.53
C PHE A 47 -13.97 -0.24 -15.52
N GLU A 48 -14.79 -1.29 -15.50
CA GLU A 48 -16.24 -1.18 -15.36
C GLU A 48 -16.62 -0.56 -14.00
N ILE A 49 -16.01 -1.05 -12.91
CA ILE A 49 -16.20 -0.47 -11.57
C ILE A 49 -15.78 1.00 -11.55
N CYS A 50 -14.62 1.33 -12.12
CA CYS A 50 -14.17 2.72 -12.21
C CYS A 50 -15.13 3.59 -13.04
N ALA A 51 -15.63 3.08 -14.17
CA ALA A 51 -16.60 3.81 -14.98
C ALA A 51 -17.88 4.11 -14.18
N ASP A 52 -18.38 3.16 -13.39
CA ASP A 52 -19.55 3.34 -12.56
C ASP A 52 -19.32 4.29 -11.38
N LEU A 53 -18.16 4.24 -10.74
CA LEU A 53 -17.77 5.21 -9.71
C LEU A 53 -17.67 6.63 -10.30
N ASN A 54 -17.13 6.76 -11.51
CA ASN A 54 -17.02 8.04 -12.21
C ASN A 54 -18.40 8.59 -12.62
N LYS A 55 -19.32 7.74 -13.13
CA LYS A 55 -20.72 8.13 -13.39
C LYS A 55 -21.40 8.64 -12.12
N LYS A 56 -21.10 8.03 -10.97
CA LYS A 56 -21.58 8.46 -9.64
C LYS A 56 -20.84 9.68 -9.08
N LYS A 57 -19.86 10.22 -9.81
CA LYS A 57 -18.99 11.34 -9.41
C LYS A 57 -18.22 11.10 -8.10
N LEU A 58 -17.97 9.83 -7.78
CA LEU A 58 -17.17 9.44 -6.62
C LEU A 58 -15.68 9.52 -6.93
N ILE A 59 -15.31 9.27 -8.18
CA ILE A 59 -13.94 9.43 -8.68
C ILE A 59 -13.93 10.31 -9.93
N THR A 60 -12.73 10.73 -10.33
CA THR A 60 -12.46 11.41 -11.60
C THR A 60 -11.31 10.75 -12.34
N SER A 61 -11.16 11.03 -13.64
CA SER A 61 -9.91 10.73 -14.35
C SER A 61 -8.81 11.68 -13.91
N GLY A 62 -7.71 11.13 -13.40
CA GLY A 62 -6.62 11.88 -12.80
C GLY A 62 -5.58 12.42 -13.76
N ALA A 63 -4.69 13.28 -13.24
CA ALA A 63 -3.59 13.84 -14.01
C ALA A 63 -2.40 12.86 -14.16
N ARG A 64 -2.26 11.90 -13.24
CA ARG A 64 -1.22 10.87 -13.28
C ARG A 64 -1.64 9.75 -14.22
N ASN A 65 -1.16 9.76 -15.46
CA ASN A 65 -1.42 8.71 -16.47
C ASN A 65 -2.92 8.37 -16.66
N LEU A 66 -3.82 9.33 -16.42
CA LEU A 66 -5.27 9.12 -16.44
C LEU A 66 -5.77 8.07 -15.44
N TYR A 67 -5.03 7.83 -14.36
CA TYR A 67 -5.44 6.93 -13.30
C TYR A 67 -6.70 7.46 -12.61
N PRO A 68 -7.65 6.59 -12.23
CA PRO A 68 -8.73 6.92 -11.32
C PRO A 68 -8.26 7.67 -10.07
N GLU A 69 -8.98 8.72 -9.70
CA GLU A 69 -8.68 9.54 -8.52
C GLU A 69 -9.89 9.69 -7.60
N TYR A 70 -9.68 9.36 -6.33
CA TYR A 70 -10.63 9.59 -5.23
C TYR A 70 -10.10 10.71 -4.32
N ILE A 71 -10.99 11.57 -3.82
CA ILE A 71 -10.61 12.62 -2.87
C ILE A 71 -11.01 12.20 -1.46
N LEU A 72 -10.02 12.09 -0.60
CA LEU A 72 -10.19 11.86 0.83
C LEU A 72 -10.27 13.19 1.57
N TYR A 73 -11.13 13.20 2.57
CA TYR A 73 -11.36 14.33 3.46
C TYR A 73 -11.01 13.86 4.88
N PRO A 74 -9.78 14.15 5.37
CA PRO A 74 -9.39 13.86 6.75
C PRO A 74 -10.41 14.39 7.76
N LYS A 75 -10.47 13.80 8.94
CA LYS A 75 -11.46 14.17 9.96
C LYS A 75 -11.39 15.66 10.34
N ASP A 76 -10.18 16.23 10.35
CA ASP A 76 -9.92 17.64 10.65
C ASP A 76 -10.02 18.56 9.40
N SER A 77 -10.50 18.02 8.27
CA SER A 77 -10.64 18.78 7.01
C SER A 77 -11.63 19.94 7.09
N VAL A 78 -12.54 19.92 8.07
CA VAL A 78 -13.53 20.99 8.28
C VAL A 78 -12.86 22.29 8.76
N GLU A 79 -11.76 22.22 9.51
CA GLU A 79 -11.05 23.41 10.00
C GLU A 79 -10.01 23.93 9.00
N ASN A 80 -9.32 23.05 8.26
CA ASN A 80 -8.16 23.42 7.44
C ASN A 80 -8.32 23.23 5.93
N GLY A 81 -9.45 22.68 5.47
CA GLY A 81 -9.70 22.42 4.04
C GLY A 81 -8.73 21.42 3.40
N LYS A 82 -7.96 20.67 4.22
CA LYS A 82 -6.98 19.67 3.79
C LYS A 82 -7.71 18.55 3.05
N LYS A 83 -7.28 18.28 1.82
CA LYS A 83 -7.78 17.21 0.96
C LYS A 83 -6.60 16.35 0.53
N ILE A 84 -6.80 15.04 0.49
CA ILE A 84 -5.80 14.10 -0.01
C ILE A 84 -6.33 13.51 -1.31
N ARG A 85 -5.51 13.58 -2.35
CA ARG A 85 -5.75 12.90 -3.62
C ARG A 85 -5.22 11.48 -3.50
N MET A 86 -6.07 10.52 -3.85
CA MET A 86 -5.73 9.10 -3.95
C MET A 86 -5.83 8.68 -5.43
N SER A 87 -4.69 8.60 -6.12
CA SER A 87 -4.62 8.08 -7.49
C SER A 87 -4.31 6.58 -7.44
N PHE A 88 -5.10 5.72 -8.08
CA PHE A 88 -4.96 4.27 -7.97
C PHE A 88 -5.05 3.53 -9.31
N MET A 89 -4.41 2.37 -9.38
CA MET A 89 -4.46 1.46 -10.53
C MET A 89 -4.35 0.00 -10.07
N GLY A 90 -5.05 -0.91 -10.73
CA GLY A 90 -4.88 -2.34 -10.50
C GLY A 90 -3.51 -2.85 -10.94
N ILE A 91 -2.95 -3.76 -10.17
CA ILE A 91 -1.76 -4.54 -10.53
C ILE A 91 -2.29 -5.85 -11.11
N PHE A 92 -1.99 -6.12 -12.37
CA PHE A 92 -2.51 -7.28 -13.10
C PHE A 92 -1.39 -8.24 -13.47
N ASP A 93 -1.67 -9.52 -13.40
CA ASP A 93 -0.80 -10.55 -13.98
C ASP A 93 -0.96 -10.64 -15.52
N ASN A 94 -0.27 -11.62 -16.11
CA ASN A 94 -0.29 -11.86 -17.55
C ASN A 94 -1.68 -12.27 -18.07
N ASP A 95 -2.49 -12.91 -17.23
CA ASP A 95 -3.87 -13.30 -17.54
C ASP A 95 -4.86 -12.16 -17.28
N ARG A 96 -4.35 -10.96 -16.99
CA ARG A 96 -5.12 -9.74 -16.70
C ARG A 96 -5.98 -9.88 -15.44
N ILE A 97 -5.56 -10.73 -14.50
CA ILE A 97 -6.21 -10.89 -13.21
C ILE A 97 -5.53 -9.97 -12.19
N MET A 98 -6.34 -9.27 -11.41
CA MET A 98 -5.90 -8.30 -10.43
C MET A 98 -5.23 -9.01 -9.26
N LYS A 99 -3.91 -8.88 -9.16
CA LYS A 99 -3.09 -9.38 -8.04
C LYS A 99 -2.94 -8.35 -6.92
N GLY A 100 -3.36 -7.11 -7.15
CA GLY A 100 -3.18 -6.04 -6.19
C GLY A 100 -3.56 -4.67 -6.72
N MET A 101 -3.12 -3.62 -6.04
CA MET A 101 -3.38 -2.23 -6.37
C MET A 101 -2.17 -1.35 -6.01
N ASP A 102 -1.74 -0.51 -6.97
CA ASP A 102 -0.78 0.58 -6.75
C ASP A 102 -1.56 1.87 -6.50
N ILE A 103 -1.26 2.53 -5.39
CA ILE A 103 -1.90 3.75 -4.96
C ILE A 103 -0.83 4.80 -4.70
N ARG A 104 -1.13 6.05 -5.07
CA ARG A 104 -0.39 7.21 -4.59
C ARG A 104 -1.27 8.25 -3.96
N PHE A 105 -0.77 8.74 -2.84
CA PHE A 105 -1.38 9.77 -2.04
C PHE A 105 -0.51 11.02 -2.10
N ASN A 106 -1.16 12.16 -2.30
CA ASN A 106 -0.58 13.47 -2.02
C ASN A 106 -1.66 14.42 -1.53
N TYR A 107 -1.27 15.49 -0.86
CA TYR A 107 -2.21 16.56 -0.58
C TYR A 107 -2.57 17.31 -1.85
N TYR A 108 -3.85 17.60 -2.01
CA TYR A 108 -4.36 18.32 -3.17
C TYR A 108 -3.73 19.71 -3.32
N SER A 109 -3.46 20.38 -2.19
CA SER A 109 -2.90 21.73 -2.11
C SER A 109 -1.38 21.74 -1.90
N TRP A 110 -0.69 20.63 -2.20
CA TRP A 110 0.76 20.54 -2.01
C TRP A 110 1.50 21.64 -2.76
N ILE A 111 2.42 22.31 -2.06
CA ILE A 111 3.42 23.21 -2.60
C ILE A 111 4.72 23.02 -1.80
N ALA A 112 5.88 23.13 -2.47
CA ALA A 112 7.16 22.68 -1.93
C ALA A 112 7.58 23.29 -0.58
N TRP A 113 7.12 24.50 -0.26
CA TRP A 113 7.51 25.23 0.96
C TRP A 113 6.51 25.09 2.12
N ARG A 114 5.40 24.37 1.96
CA ARG A 114 4.46 24.11 3.06
C ARG A 114 4.69 22.75 3.67
N GLU A 115 5.47 22.72 4.74
CA GLU A 115 5.84 21.49 5.46
C GLU A 115 4.62 20.72 5.99
N GLU A 116 3.55 21.41 6.38
CA GLU A 116 2.27 20.80 6.83
C GLU A 116 1.61 19.89 5.75
N TYR A 117 1.95 20.12 4.48
CA TYR A 117 1.52 19.33 3.34
C TYR A 117 2.65 18.44 2.80
N ASN A 118 3.69 18.12 3.57
CA ASN A 118 4.73 17.20 3.11
C ASN A 118 4.34 15.73 3.33
N SER A 119 4.90 14.85 2.51
CA SER A 119 4.89 13.39 2.66
C SER A 119 5.23 12.89 4.09
N ASP A 120 6.11 13.60 4.82
CA ASP A 120 6.49 13.27 6.20
C ASP A 120 5.28 13.28 7.16
N ASN A 121 4.33 14.18 6.92
CA ASN A 121 3.06 14.23 7.66
C ASN A 121 2.03 13.28 7.05
N LEU A 122 1.97 13.22 5.71
CA LEU A 122 1.00 12.42 4.99
C LEU A 122 1.09 10.92 5.33
N ILE A 123 2.31 10.38 5.46
CA ILE A 123 2.49 8.95 5.68
C ILE A 123 1.81 8.46 6.97
N ASN A 124 1.74 9.30 8.01
CA ASN A 124 1.04 8.97 9.24
C ASN A 124 -0.48 8.98 9.06
N GLU A 125 -1.04 9.99 8.36
CA GLU A 125 -2.47 10.05 8.04
C GLU A 125 -2.91 8.86 7.17
N ILE A 126 -2.07 8.45 6.23
CA ILE A 126 -2.33 7.27 5.38
C ILE A 126 -2.21 5.98 6.19
N LYS A 127 -1.25 5.87 7.10
CA LYS A 127 -1.14 4.71 8.00
C LYS A 127 -2.42 4.49 8.80
N ASP A 128 -2.94 5.54 9.42
CA ASP A 128 -4.19 5.49 10.20
C ASP A 128 -5.38 5.11 9.32
N THR A 129 -5.46 5.70 8.11
CA THR A 129 -6.50 5.38 7.13
C THR A 129 -6.46 3.91 6.71
N LEU A 130 -5.27 3.37 6.44
CA LEU A 130 -5.09 1.97 6.05
C LEU A 130 -5.40 1.01 7.21
N GLN A 131 -5.07 1.37 8.45
CA GLN A 131 -5.41 0.57 9.63
C GLN A 131 -6.93 0.49 9.83
N LEU A 132 -7.66 1.57 9.50
CA LEU A 132 -9.11 1.60 9.52
C LEU A 132 -9.73 0.77 8.39
N TRP A 133 -9.25 0.94 7.15
CA TRP A 133 -9.78 0.21 5.98
C TRP A 133 -9.48 -1.28 6.02
N TYR A 134 -8.33 -1.64 6.59
CA TYR A 134 -7.83 -3.00 6.61
C TYR A 134 -7.41 -3.37 8.04
N PRO A 135 -8.37 -3.69 8.93
CA PRO A 135 -8.07 -4.11 10.30
C PRO A 135 -7.29 -5.43 10.31
N GLY A 136 -6.52 -5.66 11.37
CA GLY A 136 -5.64 -6.83 11.49
C GLY A 136 -4.35 -6.50 12.24
N ASN A 137 -3.24 -7.05 11.78
CA ASN A 137 -1.91 -6.78 12.33
C ASN A 137 -1.54 -5.29 12.19
N ASN A 138 -0.61 -4.84 13.05
CA ASN A 138 -0.03 -3.51 12.95
C ASN A 138 1.04 -3.46 11.85
N PHE A 139 1.32 -2.27 11.33
CA PHE A 139 2.49 -2.04 10.49
C PHE A 139 3.79 -2.20 11.28
N ILE A 140 4.73 -2.96 10.71
CA ILE A 140 6.13 -3.03 11.11
C ILE A 140 6.97 -2.15 10.19
N GLU A 141 8.08 -1.64 10.69
CA GLU A 141 9.03 -0.84 9.91
C GLU A 141 10.09 -1.75 9.30
N ILE A 142 10.40 -1.52 8.01
CA ILE A 142 11.44 -2.24 7.27
C ILE A 142 12.31 -1.21 6.58
N ASP A 143 13.62 -1.35 6.74
CA ASP A 143 14.59 -0.62 5.93
C ASP A 143 14.70 -1.27 4.56
N LEU A 144 14.32 -0.54 3.50
CA LEU A 144 14.41 -1.04 2.13
C LEU A 144 15.86 -1.09 1.61
N GLN A 145 16.85 -0.61 2.36
CA GLN A 145 18.28 -0.59 2.00
C GLN A 145 18.55 -0.02 0.58
N LEU A 146 17.77 0.98 0.17
CA LEU A 146 18.01 1.69 -1.10
C LEU A 146 19.15 2.72 -0.90
N ASP A 147 19.89 3.07 -1.94
CA ASP A 147 21.10 3.90 -1.81
C ASP A 147 20.85 5.38 -1.40
N SER A 148 19.59 5.79 -1.19
CA SER A 148 19.17 7.15 -0.86
C SER A 148 18.84 7.36 0.62
N LYS A 149 18.90 8.62 1.09
CA LYS A 149 18.39 8.97 2.42
C LYS A 149 16.86 8.84 2.43
N ASN A 150 16.31 8.11 3.42
CA ASN A 150 14.87 7.93 3.73
C ASN A 150 14.18 6.72 3.05
N ASN A 151 14.66 5.50 3.32
CA ASN A 151 14.13 4.24 2.73
C ASN A 151 13.27 3.40 3.68
N LEU A 152 12.68 4.02 4.69
CA LEU A 152 11.80 3.30 5.60
C LEU A 152 10.48 3.00 4.90
N ALA A 153 10.12 1.72 4.86
CA ALA A 153 8.80 1.25 4.49
C ALA A 153 8.06 0.73 5.71
N TYR A 154 6.75 0.92 5.69
CA TYR A 154 5.84 0.34 6.65
C TYR A 154 5.10 -0.81 5.98
N VAL A 155 5.20 -2.00 6.55
CA VAL A 155 4.58 -3.20 6.00
C VAL A 155 3.65 -3.82 7.02
N LYS A 156 2.47 -4.25 6.58
CA LYS A 156 1.62 -5.17 7.33
C LYS A 156 1.16 -6.30 6.42
N VAL A 157 0.94 -7.46 7.01
CA VAL A 157 0.43 -8.66 6.33
C VAL A 157 -0.74 -9.20 7.13
N ASP A 158 -1.83 -9.53 6.45
CA ASP A 158 -2.99 -10.22 7.01
C ASP A 158 -3.42 -11.31 6.02
N GLY A 159 -3.37 -12.58 6.43
CA GLY A 159 -3.62 -13.69 5.50
C GLY A 159 -2.77 -13.61 4.24
N ASN A 160 -3.41 -13.61 3.06
CA ASN A 160 -2.77 -13.44 1.76
C ASN A 160 -2.47 -11.98 1.36
N ARG A 161 -2.90 -10.97 2.12
CA ARG A 161 -2.79 -9.56 1.72
C ARG A 161 -1.64 -8.87 2.42
N GLN A 162 -0.71 -8.34 1.63
CA GLN A 162 0.33 -7.42 2.09
C GLN A 162 -0.03 -5.99 1.74
N ILE A 163 0.28 -5.06 2.65
CA ILE A 163 0.21 -3.62 2.41
C ILE A 163 1.57 -3.03 2.74
N THR A 164 2.21 -2.43 1.73
CA THR A 164 3.51 -1.77 1.84
C THR A 164 3.35 -0.28 1.57
N MET A 165 3.84 0.56 2.46
CA MET A 165 3.75 2.01 2.36
C MET A 165 5.11 2.67 2.53
N TYR A 166 5.46 3.64 1.69
CA TYR A 166 6.73 4.35 1.75
C TYR A 166 6.63 5.73 1.07
N LYS A 167 7.52 6.66 1.42
CA LYS A 167 7.61 7.97 0.76
C LYS A 167 8.37 7.83 -0.56
N ILE A 168 7.90 8.50 -1.60
CA ILE A 168 8.62 8.62 -2.87
C ILE A 168 9.53 9.83 -2.85
N ASP A 169 8.99 10.95 -2.40
CA ASP A 169 9.65 12.25 -2.29
C ASP A 169 8.88 13.10 -1.26
N GLY A 170 9.17 14.40 -1.16
CA GLY A 170 8.47 15.32 -0.25
C GLY A 170 6.97 15.53 -0.52
N ARG A 171 6.43 14.95 -1.59
CA ARG A 171 5.03 15.10 -2.02
C ARG A 171 4.25 13.80 -1.91
N ASP A 172 4.77 12.73 -2.47
CA ASP A 172 4.01 11.51 -2.71
C ASP A 172 4.33 10.41 -1.69
N VAL A 173 3.26 9.78 -1.19
CA VAL A 173 3.31 8.51 -0.45
C VAL A 173 2.78 7.40 -1.36
N ALA A 174 3.58 6.35 -1.52
CA ALA A 174 3.24 5.14 -2.23
C ALA A 174 2.60 4.12 -1.29
N VAL A 175 1.55 3.45 -1.76
CA VAL A 175 0.99 2.26 -1.12
C VAL A 175 0.79 1.18 -2.17
N ILE A 176 1.36 0.01 -1.92
CA ILE A 176 1.14 -1.20 -2.71
C ILE A 176 0.35 -2.18 -1.84
N ILE A 177 -0.80 -2.63 -2.35
CA ILE A 177 -1.57 -3.73 -1.76
C ILE A 177 -1.48 -4.91 -2.72
N GLU A 178 -1.06 -6.07 -2.26
CA GLU A 178 -0.79 -7.22 -3.13
C GLU A 178 -1.14 -8.55 -2.47
N ASP A 179 -1.52 -9.53 -3.30
CA ASP A 179 -1.58 -10.93 -2.92
C ASP A 179 -0.16 -11.51 -2.82
N VAL A 180 0.17 -12.07 -1.66
CA VAL A 180 1.48 -12.66 -1.37
C VAL A 180 1.45 -14.18 -1.24
N SER A 181 0.37 -14.84 -1.66
CA SER A 181 0.20 -16.30 -1.58
C SER A 181 1.32 -17.07 -2.29
N GLU A 182 1.94 -16.48 -3.32
CA GLU A 182 3.00 -17.09 -4.11
C GLU A 182 4.43 -16.76 -3.61
N LYS A 183 4.58 -15.90 -2.58
CA LYS A 183 5.91 -15.39 -2.14
C LYS A 183 6.76 -16.36 -1.31
N ILE A 184 6.21 -17.49 -0.84
CA ILE A 184 6.94 -18.49 -0.02
C ILE A 184 7.09 -19.83 -0.76
N ASN A 185 6.76 -19.88 -2.05
CA ASN A 185 7.04 -21.05 -2.89
C ASN A 185 8.45 -21.01 -3.48
#